data_AF-A0A7V3S0T8-F1
#
_entry.id   AF-A0A7V3S0T8-F1
#
_cell.length_a   1.000
_cell.length_b   1.000
_cell.length_c   1.000
_cell.angle_alpha   90.00
_cell.angle_beta   90.00
_cell.angle_gamma   90.00
#
_symmetry.space_group_name_H-M   'P 1'
#
loop_
_entity.id
_entity.type
_entity.pdbx_description
1 polymer ?
#
loop_
_entity_poly.entity_id
_entity_poly.type
_entity_poly.pdbx_seq_one_letter_code
_entity_poly.pdbx_strand_id
1 'polypeptide(L)'
;MSSQFNSGLEGLDSRAGNFMRISELALRSGGPRSTIHYYLRQGLLHAPLKTGRTMAYYDSTHLERLKAIRRLLAEKGLPRPSLKVIRERLADSGAGGEIYFSPSRQELCDGLKLQRREKVLSAALRIFSDKGFQNTSVKDITTAAGISTGTFYIHYRDKQELFEDVLERMYAEFQDTVRSAEEKESDSIKKMMIRANHFFEFIERFGPFLEQVRMARAGKEHFRTKEIRAIYEQLLLPIADGIARDSSAGIIRKVDPELTAYAVLGIMMSLAIRRSFDRKYFAQDILTYLADLFLHGISPQAGKPEPPKFKPRAA
;
A
#
# COMPACT_ATOMS: atom_id res chain seq x y z
N MET A 1 15.00 -12.57 5.31
CA MET A 1 13.59 -13.01 5.14
C MET A 1 12.83 -11.93 4.38
N SER A 2 13.08 -11.83 3.07
CA SER A 2 12.67 -10.70 2.23
C SER A 2 11.75 -11.20 1.11
N SER A 3 10.55 -11.67 1.46
CA SER A 3 9.63 -12.33 0.51
C SER A 3 8.15 -12.19 0.87
N GLN A 4 7.70 -11.05 1.40
CA GLN A 4 6.27 -10.78 1.65
C GLN A 4 5.81 -9.40 1.14
N PHE A 5 6.38 -8.94 0.02
CA PHE A 5 6.16 -7.57 -0.50
C PHE A 5 5.15 -7.48 -1.65
N ASN A 6 4.20 -8.41 -1.83
CA ASN A 6 3.39 -8.38 -3.06
C ASN A 6 1.96 -8.94 -3.02
N SER A 7 1.27 -8.98 -1.88
CA SER A 7 -0.04 -9.67 -1.79
C SER A 7 -1.29 -8.78 -1.61
N GLY A 8 -1.22 -7.47 -1.86
CA GLY A 8 -2.33 -6.55 -1.57
C GLY A 8 -3.16 -6.03 -2.76
N LEU A 9 -2.75 -6.25 -4.02
CA LEU A 9 -3.37 -5.61 -5.21
C LEU A 9 -3.80 -6.61 -6.30
N GLU A 10 -4.10 -7.86 -5.96
CA GLU A 10 -4.42 -8.88 -6.97
C GLU A 10 -5.91 -8.95 -7.37
N GLY A 11 -6.81 -8.25 -6.67
CA GLY A 11 -8.24 -8.29 -6.93
C GLY A 11 -8.75 -7.10 -7.74
N LEU A 12 -9.08 -7.32 -9.02
CA LEU A 12 -10.03 -6.56 -9.85
C LEU A 12 -9.57 -5.33 -10.68
N ASP A 13 -8.31 -4.88 -10.62
CA ASP A 13 -7.72 -3.94 -11.62
C ASP A 13 -6.34 -4.40 -12.15
N SER A 14 -5.95 -5.63 -11.82
CA SER A 14 -4.62 -6.20 -12.04
C SER A 14 -4.28 -6.56 -13.51
N ARG A 15 -5.22 -6.41 -14.44
CA ARG A 15 -5.03 -6.74 -15.88
C ARG A 15 -4.51 -5.57 -16.71
N ALA A 16 -4.86 -4.33 -16.38
CA ALA A 16 -4.49 -3.14 -17.16
C ALA A 16 -3.13 -2.53 -16.76
N GLY A 17 -2.63 -2.82 -15.55
CA GLY A 17 -1.45 -2.16 -14.98
C GLY A 17 -0.13 -2.96 -14.99
N ASN A 18 -0.09 -4.21 -15.45
CA ASN A 18 1.09 -5.07 -15.28
C ASN A 18 1.76 -5.52 -16.60
N PHE A 19 2.24 -4.57 -17.39
CA PHE A 19 3.08 -4.81 -18.56
C PHE A 19 4.52 -5.12 -18.19
N MET A 20 5.09 -6.12 -18.86
CA MET A 20 6.44 -6.64 -18.64
C MET A 20 7.23 -6.62 -19.94
N ARG A 21 8.54 -6.42 -19.85
CA ARG A 21 9.45 -6.77 -20.95
C ARG A 21 9.75 -8.27 -20.93
N ILE A 22 10.23 -8.82 -22.05
CA ILE A 22 10.55 -10.25 -22.14
C ILE A 22 11.52 -10.73 -21.04
N SER A 23 12.46 -9.88 -20.62
CA SER A 23 13.41 -10.17 -19.54
C SER A 23 12.71 -10.39 -18.21
N GLU A 24 11.71 -9.55 -17.92
CA GLU A 24 10.93 -9.59 -16.69
C GLU A 24 9.91 -10.73 -16.71
N LEU A 25 9.27 -10.98 -17.86
CA LEU A 25 8.39 -12.12 -18.05
C LEU A 25 9.13 -13.46 -17.86
N ALA A 26 10.36 -13.58 -18.39
CA ALA A 26 11.22 -14.74 -18.19
C ALA A 26 11.56 -14.96 -16.71
N LEU A 27 11.96 -13.89 -16.02
CA LEU A 27 12.25 -13.94 -14.59
C LEU A 27 11.02 -14.39 -13.78
N ARG A 28 9.85 -13.78 -14.02
CA ARG A 28 8.62 -14.07 -13.26
C ARG A 28 7.99 -15.42 -13.58
N SER A 29 8.14 -15.91 -14.81
CA SER A 29 7.69 -17.26 -15.19
C SER A 29 8.67 -18.36 -14.75
N GLY A 30 9.90 -17.97 -14.39
CA GLY A 30 11.00 -18.86 -14.05
C GLY A 30 11.51 -19.68 -15.23
N GLY A 31 11.27 -19.24 -16.47
CA GLY A 31 11.66 -19.94 -17.70
C GLY A 31 12.56 -19.06 -18.59
N PRO A 32 13.41 -19.65 -19.45
CA PRO A 32 14.29 -18.87 -20.30
C PRO A 32 13.51 -18.16 -21.42
N ARG A 33 14.05 -17.04 -21.92
CA ARG A 33 13.43 -16.24 -23.00
C ARG A 33 13.17 -17.06 -24.27
N SER A 34 14.04 -18.04 -24.55
CA SER A 34 13.90 -18.97 -25.69
C SER A 34 12.61 -19.79 -25.61
N THR A 35 12.22 -20.25 -24.41
CA THR A 35 10.98 -20.99 -24.19
C THR A 35 9.75 -20.11 -24.41
N ILE A 36 9.79 -18.86 -23.98
CA ILE A 36 8.71 -17.89 -24.23
C ILE A 36 8.54 -17.66 -25.74
N HIS A 37 9.64 -17.43 -26.46
CA HIS A 37 9.60 -17.32 -27.92
C HIS A 37 9.10 -18.59 -28.61
N TYR A 38 9.47 -19.76 -28.10
CA TYR A 38 8.97 -21.03 -28.61
C TYR A 38 7.45 -21.12 -28.46
N TYR A 39 6.90 -20.83 -27.28
CA TYR A 39 5.44 -20.86 -27.05
C TYR A 39 4.67 -19.80 -27.85
N LEU A 40 5.27 -18.62 -28.09
CA LEU A 40 4.70 -17.64 -29.01
C LEU A 40 4.61 -18.18 -30.45
N ARG A 41 5.69 -18.81 -30.95
CA ARG A 41 5.70 -19.41 -32.30
C ARG A 41 4.71 -20.58 -32.43
N GLN A 42 4.55 -21.37 -31.36
CA GLN A 42 3.61 -22.49 -31.34
C GLN A 42 2.15 -22.04 -31.10
N GLY A 43 1.90 -20.74 -30.88
CA GLY A 43 0.57 -20.21 -30.60
C GLY A 43 -0.01 -20.72 -29.29
N LEU A 44 0.84 -20.94 -28.28
CA LEU A 44 0.45 -21.21 -26.88
C LEU A 44 0.38 -19.93 -26.04
N LEU A 45 0.97 -18.84 -26.54
CA LEU A 45 0.84 -17.48 -26.01
C LEU A 45 0.32 -16.57 -27.13
N HIS A 46 -0.46 -15.55 -26.76
CA HIS A 46 -0.92 -14.55 -27.72
C HIS A 46 0.19 -13.57 -28.10
N ALA A 47 -0.04 -12.80 -29.15
CA ALA A 47 0.93 -11.82 -29.62
C ALA A 47 1.17 -10.72 -28.56
N PRO A 48 2.43 -10.35 -28.32
CA PRO A 48 2.75 -9.22 -27.45
C PRO A 48 2.49 -7.90 -28.15
N LEU A 49 2.33 -6.84 -27.37
CA LEU A 49 2.15 -5.49 -27.89
C LEU A 49 3.48 -4.87 -28.30
N LYS A 50 3.65 -4.62 -29.59
CA LYS A 50 4.85 -3.99 -30.15
C LYS A 50 4.74 -2.47 -30.11
N THR A 51 5.73 -1.80 -29.53
CA THR A 51 5.85 -0.33 -29.48
C THR A 51 6.95 0.23 -30.38
N GLY A 52 7.72 -0.66 -31.01
CA GLY A 52 8.73 -0.35 -32.01
C GLY A 52 9.29 -1.64 -32.63
N ARG A 53 10.33 -1.52 -33.45
CA ARG A 53 10.95 -2.67 -34.15
C ARG A 53 11.56 -3.69 -33.19
N THR A 54 12.11 -3.23 -32.06
CA THR A 54 12.83 -4.05 -31.08
C THR A 54 12.11 -4.18 -29.73
N MET A 55 10.98 -3.49 -29.55
CA MET A 55 10.37 -3.30 -28.24
C MET A 55 8.95 -3.86 -28.20
N ALA A 56 8.73 -4.82 -27.30
CA ALA A 56 7.44 -5.48 -27.09
C ALA A 56 7.14 -5.60 -25.58
N TYR A 57 5.85 -5.49 -25.24
CA TYR A 57 5.33 -5.64 -23.89
C TYR A 57 4.37 -6.83 -23.80
N TYR A 58 4.39 -7.45 -22.63
CA TYR A 58 3.62 -8.64 -22.28
C TYR A 58 2.79 -8.32 -21.04
N ASP A 59 1.48 -8.53 -21.07
CA ASP A 59 0.59 -8.36 -19.91
C ASP A 59 0.66 -9.53 -18.92
N SER A 60 -0.12 -9.43 -17.84
CA SER A 60 -0.25 -10.46 -16.81
C SER A 60 -0.76 -11.79 -17.34
N THR A 61 -1.59 -11.81 -18.38
CA THR A 61 -2.18 -13.04 -18.92
C THR A 61 -1.14 -13.92 -19.61
N HIS A 62 -0.06 -13.33 -20.16
CA HIS A 62 1.11 -14.08 -20.61
C HIS A 62 1.78 -14.85 -19.46
N LEU A 63 1.93 -14.20 -18.30
CA LEU A 63 2.56 -14.80 -17.13
C LEU A 63 1.70 -15.94 -16.54
N GLU A 64 0.39 -15.73 -16.46
CA GLU A 64 -0.56 -16.74 -16.01
C GLU A 64 -0.51 -17.98 -16.89
N ARG A 65 -0.52 -17.81 -18.22
CA ARG A 65 -0.36 -18.93 -19.17
C ARG A 65 0.97 -19.65 -19.02
N LEU A 66 2.07 -18.91 -18.89
CA LEU A 66 3.39 -19.52 -18.68
C LEU A 66 3.44 -20.36 -17.40
N LYS A 67 2.84 -19.86 -16.31
CA LYS A 67 2.71 -20.61 -15.05
C LYS A 67 1.82 -21.84 -15.21
N ALA A 68 0.70 -21.74 -15.95
CA ALA A 68 -0.19 -22.86 -16.24
C ALA A 68 0.50 -23.96 -17.06
N ILE A 69 1.19 -23.59 -18.15
CA ILE A 69 1.99 -24.53 -18.97
C ILE A 69 3.02 -25.24 -18.10
N ARG A 70 3.72 -24.49 -17.21
CA ARG A 70 4.71 -25.09 -16.32
C ARG A 70 4.10 -26.08 -15.33
N ARG A 71 2.93 -25.78 -14.77
CA ARG A 71 2.19 -26.70 -13.88
C ARG A 71 1.83 -27.98 -14.62
N LEU A 72 1.33 -27.88 -15.85
CA LEU A 72 1.03 -29.03 -16.71
C LEU A 72 2.26 -29.89 -17.02
N LEU A 73 3.41 -29.25 -17.26
CA LEU A 73 4.67 -29.96 -17.53
C LEU A 73 5.31 -30.59 -16.28
N ALA A 74 4.91 -30.15 -15.08
CA ALA A 74 5.44 -30.65 -13.80
C ALA A 74 4.58 -31.76 -13.18
N GLU A 75 3.45 -32.11 -13.80
CA GLU A 75 2.52 -33.14 -13.33
C GLU A 75 3.19 -34.53 -13.38
N LYS A 76 3.46 -35.11 -12.20
CA LYS A 76 4.19 -36.39 -12.08
C LYS A 76 3.33 -37.56 -12.57
N GLY A 77 3.95 -38.49 -13.29
CA GLY A 77 3.30 -39.73 -13.75
C GLY A 77 2.69 -39.67 -15.15
N LEU A 78 2.72 -38.50 -15.82
CA LEU A 78 2.29 -38.34 -17.20
C LEU A 78 3.49 -38.24 -18.15
N PRO A 79 3.43 -38.84 -19.36
CA PRO A 79 4.38 -38.53 -20.42
C PRO A 79 4.27 -37.04 -20.78
N ARG A 80 5.38 -36.43 -21.23
CA ARG A 80 5.40 -35.00 -21.60
C ARG A 80 4.23 -34.70 -22.56
N PRO A 81 3.24 -33.88 -22.16
CA PRO A 81 2.06 -33.67 -22.97
C PRO A 81 2.46 -33.01 -24.30
N SER A 82 1.83 -33.47 -25.38
CA SER A 82 2.02 -32.85 -26.69
C SER A 82 1.51 -31.42 -26.69
N LEU A 83 1.97 -30.59 -27.64
CA LEU A 83 1.50 -29.21 -27.76
C LEU A 83 -0.03 -29.13 -27.95
N LYS A 84 -0.63 -30.14 -28.60
CA LYS A 84 -2.07 -30.26 -28.78
C LYS A 84 -2.79 -30.41 -27.43
N VAL A 85 -2.31 -31.32 -26.58
CA VAL A 85 -2.85 -31.55 -25.23
C VAL A 85 -2.68 -30.31 -24.34
N ILE A 86 -1.53 -29.62 -24.44
CA ILE A 86 -1.32 -28.38 -23.69
C ILE A 86 -2.33 -27.32 -24.12
N ARG A 87 -2.59 -27.17 -25.43
CA ARG A 87 -3.56 -26.20 -25.95
C ARG A 87 -4.98 -26.52 -25.49
N GLU A 88 -5.40 -27.78 -25.57
CA GLU A 88 -6.72 -28.24 -25.12
C GLU A 88 -6.91 -28.00 -23.62
N ARG A 89 -5.95 -28.41 -22.77
CA ARG A 89 -6.03 -28.18 -21.32
C ARG A 89 -6.02 -26.70 -20.95
N LEU A 90 -5.30 -25.86 -21.68
CA LEU A 90 -5.35 -24.42 -21.47
C LEU A 90 -6.74 -23.86 -21.82
N ALA A 91 -7.38 -24.33 -22.90
CA ALA A 91 -8.74 -23.96 -23.26
C ALA A 91 -9.75 -24.33 -22.16
N ASP A 92 -9.68 -25.55 -21.63
CA ASP A 92 -10.59 -26.07 -20.60
C ASP A 92 -10.43 -25.39 -19.24
N SER A 93 -9.21 -24.90 -18.92
CA SER A 93 -8.92 -24.22 -17.65
C SER A 93 -9.46 -22.78 -17.58
N GLY A 94 -10.23 -22.32 -18.58
CA GLY A 94 -10.56 -20.91 -18.77
C GLY A 94 -9.35 -20.03 -19.16
N ALA A 95 -8.17 -20.64 -19.34
CA ALA A 95 -6.94 -19.97 -19.75
C ALA A 95 -6.78 -19.91 -21.28
N GLY A 96 -7.72 -20.48 -22.05
CA GLY A 96 -7.64 -20.60 -23.50
C GLY A 96 -8.94 -20.35 -24.25
N GLY A 97 -10.02 -19.95 -23.57
CA GLY A 97 -11.28 -19.55 -24.18
C GLY A 97 -11.79 -18.22 -23.60
N GLU A 98 -11.88 -17.21 -24.47
CA GLU A 98 -12.51 -15.89 -24.29
C GLU A 98 -11.86 -14.88 -23.32
N ILE A 99 -11.63 -13.66 -23.85
CA ILE A 99 -10.97 -12.50 -23.23
C ILE A 99 -9.42 -12.59 -23.16
N TYR A 100 -8.77 -12.74 -24.32
CA TYR A 100 -7.42 -12.19 -24.47
C TYR A 100 -7.51 -10.68 -24.32
N PHE A 101 -7.08 -10.15 -23.17
CA PHE A 101 -6.87 -8.70 -23.04
C PHE A 101 -5.75 -8.33 -24.02
N SER A 102 -6.13 -7.77 -25.17
CA SER A 102 -5.21 -7.12 -26.10
C SER A 102 -5.39 -5.62 -25.89
N PRO A 103 -4.67 -5.01 -24.93
CA PRO A 103 -4.87 -3.61 -24.65
C PRO A 103 -4.58 -2.80 -25.90
N SER A 104 -5.43 -1.81 -26.15
CA SER A 104 -5.17 -0.76 -27.12
C SER A 104 -3.82 -0.11 -26.82
N ARG A 105 -3.24 0.54 -27.84
CA ARG A 105 -2.00 1.32 -27.67
C ARG A 105 -2.14 2.39 -26.59
N GLN A 106 -3.35 2.91 -26.39
CA GLN A 106 -3.65 3.90 -25.36
C GLN A 106 -3.59 3.28 -23.96
N GLU A 107 -4.29 2.16 -23.72
CA GLU A 107 -4.27 1.43 -22.45
C GLU A 107 -2.85 0.97 -22.08
N LEU A 108 -2.06 0.55 -23.08
CA LEU A 108 -0.64 0.24 -22.86
C LEU A 108 0.15 1.46 -22.40
N CYS A 109 -0.01 2.60 -23.08
CA CYS A 109 0.67 3.83 -22.71
C CYS A 109 0.29 4.28 -21.29
N ASP A 110 -0.98 4.19 -20.94
CA ASP A 110 -1.49 4.63 -19.64
C ASP A 110 -1.09 3.66 -18.53
N GLY A 111 -1.14 2.34 -18.76
CA GLY A 111 -0.61 1.35 -17.83
C GLY A 111 0.90 1.48 -17.62
N LEU A 112 1.67 1.76 -18.67
CA LEU A 112 3.12 2.02 -18.54
C LEU A 112 3.43 3.31 -17.81
N LYS A 113 2.62 4.37 -17.99
CA LYS A 113 2.74 5.61 -17.20
C LYS A 113 2.47 5.32 -15.73
N LEU A 114 1.42 4.56 -15.42
CA LEU A 114 1.07 4.18 -14.05
C LEU A 114 2.20 3.37 -13.38
N GLN A 115 2.74 2.35 -14.06
CA GLN A 115 3.88 1.59 -13.56
C GLN A 115 5.12 2.44 -13.30
N ARG A 116 5.40 3.42 -14.17
CA ARG A 116 6.51 4.35 -13.98
C ARG A 116 6.27 5.23 -12.76
N ARG A 117 5.05 5.73 -12.58
CA ARG A 117 4.65 6.51 -11.40
C ARG A 117 4.87 5.68 -10.13
N GLU A 118 4.40 4.44 -10.07
CA GLU A 118 4.61 3.56 -8.90
C GLU A 118 6.09 3.30 -8.61
N LYS A 119 6.93 3.12 -9.65
CA LYS A 119 8.39 2.98 -9.48
C LYS A 119 9.02 4.24 -8.91
N VAL A 120 8.58 5.41 -9.37
CA VAL A 120 9.07 6.70 -8.85
C VAL A 120 8.63 6.88 -7.40
N LEU A 121 7.36 6.64 -7.07
CA LEU A 121 6.84 6.71 -5.70
C LEU A 121 7.60 5.76 -4.75
N SER A 122 7.83 4.52 -5.16
CA SER A 122 8.55 3.53 -4.36
C SER A 122 10.01 3.92 -4.13
N ALA A 123 10.69 4.43 -5.17
CA ALA A 123 12.06 4.91 -5.06
C ALA A 123 12.16 6.16 -4.17
N ALA A 124 11.19 7.07 -4.32
CA ALA A 124 11.08 8.30 -3.55
C ALA A 124 10.87 8.00 -2.07
N LEU A 125 9.92 7.13 -1.71
CA LEU A 125 9.68 6.71 -0.33
C LEU A 125 10.96 6.24 0.35
N ARG A 126 11.72 5.35 -0.32
CA ARG A 126 12.99 4.86 0.22
C ARG A 126 14.00 5.98 0.41
N ILE A 127 14.24 6.78 -0.63
CA ILE A 127 15.28 7.82 -0.57
C ILE A 127 14.91 8.90 0.47
N PHE A 128 13.65 9.32 0.52
CA PHE A 128 13.21 10.28 1.51
C PHE A 128 13.31 9.72 2.93
N SER A 129 12.99 8.44 3.14
CA SER A 129 13.17 7.77 4.44
C SER A 129 14.64 7.78 4.88
N ASP A 130 15.56 7.51 3.96
CA ASP A 130 16.98 7.33 4.27
C ASP A 130 17.75 8.66 4.40
N LYS A 131 17.54 9.59 3.46
CA LYS A 131 18.31 10.85 3.36
C LYS A 131 17.57 12.06 3.92
N GLY A 132 16.26 11.93 4.13
CA GLY A 132 15.37 13.05 4.42
C GLY A 132 15.05 13.90 3.19
N PHE A 133 14.07 14.79 3.35
CA PHE A 133 13.59 15.65 2.26
C PHE A 133 14.68 16.62 1.76
N GLN A 134 15.42 17.24 2.68
CA GLN A 134 16.38 18.30 2.37
C GLN A 134 17.56 17.78 1.53
N ASN A 135 18.17 16.68 1.97
CA ASN A 135 19.38 16.13 1.33
C ASN A 135 19.08 15.28 0.08
N THR A 136 17.82 15.20 -0.32
CA THR A 136 17.40 14.45 -1.51
C THR A 136 17.31 15.38 -2.72
N SER A 137 18.00 15.03 -3.81
CA SER A 137 17.87 15.69 -5.11
C SER A 137 16.96 14.90 -6.06
N VAL A 138 16.41 15.58 -7.08
CA VAL A 138 15.67 14.92 -8.19
C VAL A 138 16.55 13.87 -8.88
N LYS A 139 17.86 14.10 -8.96
CA LYS A 139 18.83 13.16 -9.55
C LYS A 139 18.97 11.88 -8.73
N ASP A 140 18.95 11.96 -7.40
CA ASP A 140 18.95 10.78 -6.54
C ASP A 140 17.71 9.91 -6.82
N ILE A 141 16.54 10.56 -6.88
CA ILE A 141 15.25 9.90 -7.14
C ILE A 141 15.23 9.24 -8.51
N THR A 142 15.60 9.95 -9.56
CA THR A 142 15.56 9.42 -10.94
C THR A 142 16.54 8.26 -11.12
N THR A 143 17.72 8.35 -10.52
CA THR A 143 18.72 7.28 -10.51
C THR A 143 18.17 6.03 -9.83
N ALA A 144 17.55 6.17 -8.65
CA ALA A 144 16.97 5.04 -7.94
C ALA A 144 15.73 4.45 -8.61
N ALA A 145 14.93 5.27 -9.29
CA ALA A 145 13.76 4.83 -10.05
C ALA A 145 14.13 4.24 -11.43
N GLY A 146 15.37 4.42 -11.88
CA GLY A 146 15.83 3.96 -13.21
C GLY A 146 15.17 4.73 -14.36
N ILE A 147 14.89 6.03 -14.18
CA ILE A 147 14.28 6.91 -15.19
C ILE A 147 15.17 8.11 -15.50
N SER A 148 14.90 8.81 -16.60
CA SER A 148 15.58 10.07 -16.91
C SER A 148 14.95 11.24 -16.14
N THR A 149 15.72 12.30 -15.92
CA THR A 149 15.22 13.55 -15.32
C THR A 149 14.09 14.19 -16.14
N GLY A 150 14.17 14.14 -17.47
CA GLY A 150 13.06 14.59 -18.32
C GLY A 150 11.77 13.79 -18.10
N THR A 151 11.88 12.49 -17.79
CA THR A 151 10.72 11.64 -17.46
C THR A 151 10.12 12.02 -16.11
N PHE A 152 10.93 12.42 -15.14
CA PHE A 152 10.44 12.92 -13.85
C PHE A 152 9.56 14.15 -14.03
N TYR A 153 10.04 15.14 -14.78
CA TYR A 153 9.32 16.40 -14.99
C TYR A 153 8.04 16.30 -15.82
N ILE A 154 7.79 15.15 -16.46
CA ILE A 154 6.49 14.83 -17.08
C ILE A 154 5.42 14.54 -16.01
N HIS A 155 5.83 14.00 -14.86
CA HIS A 155 4.92 13.56 -13.80
C HIS A 155 4.89 14.52 -12.60
N TYR A 156 6.00 15.20 -12.32
CA TYR A 156 6.20 16.00 -11.13
C TYR A 156 6.91 17.31 -11.46
N ARG A 157 6.39 18.43 -10.97
CA ARG A 157 7.01 19.75 -11.10
C ARG A 157 8.30 19.84 -10.32
N ASP A 158 8.34 19.23 -9.14
CA ASP A 158 9.47 19.25 -8.23
C ASP A 158 9.44 18.05 -7.26
N LYS A 159 10.45 17.97 -6.38
CA LYS A 159 10.52 16.92 -5.36
C LYS A 159 9.48 17.09 -4.24
N GLN A 160 8.92 18.28 -4.06
CA GLN A 160 7.90 18.54 -3.04
C GLN A 160 6.58 17.92 -3.45
N GLU A 161 6.15 18.13 -4.70
CA GLU A 161 4.96 17.49 -5.25
C GLU A 161 5.06 15.96 -5.14
N LEU A 162 6.21 15.38 -5.47
CA LEU A 162 6.45 13.94 -5.29
C LEU A 162 6.39 13.52 -3.81
N PHE A 163 6.91 14.32 -2.88
CA PHE A 163 6.88 14.02 -1.45
C PHE A 163 5.44 14.00 -0.91
N GLU A 164 4.61 14.96 -1.33
CA GLU A 164 3.18 15.03 -1.03
C GLU A 164 2.44 13.80 -1.60
N ASP A 165 2.74 13.43 -2.84
CA ASP A 165 2.20 12.24 -3.51
C ASP A 165 2.56 10.92 -2.78
N VAL A 166 3.79 10.80 -2.28
CA VAL A 166 4.21 9.63 -1.48
C VAL A 166 3.41 9.56 -0.18
N LEU A 167 3.20 10.70 0.47
CA LEU A 167 2.43 10.80 1.71
C LEU A 167 0.95 10.41 1.49
N GLU A 168 0.32 10.91 0.42
CA GLU A 168 -1.05 10.57 0.04
C GLU A 168 -1.19 9.07 -0.29
N ARG A 169 -0.28 8.53 -1.09
CA ARG A 169 -0.28 7.11 -1.46
C ARG A 169 -0.16 6.19 -0.24
N MET A 170 0.77 6.49 0.65
CA MET A 170 0.98 5.76 1.89
C MET A 170 -0.28 5.77 2.76
N TYR A 171 -0.94 6.93 2.85
CA TYR A 171 -2.15 7.08 3.64
C TYR A 171 -3.36 6.35 3.04
N ALA A 172 -3.56 6.42 1.72
CA ALA A 172 -4.56 5.62 1.02
C ALA A 172 -4.35 4.12 1.24
N GLU A 173 -3.11 3.62 1.18
CA GLU A 173 -2.79 2.21 1.46
C GLU A 173 -3.19 1.81 2.89
N PHE A 174 -2.96 2.67 3.88
CA PHE A 174 -3.39 2.44 5.26
C PHE A 174 -4.91 2.39 5.39
N GLN A 175 -5.63 3.32 4.77
CA GLN A 175 -7.09 3.33 4.82
C GLN A 175 -7.71 2.10 4.16
N ASP A 176 -7.18 1.68 3.02
CA ASP A 176 -7.70 0.52 2.29
C ASP A 176 -7.49 -0.77 3.10
N THR A 177 -6.30 -0.94 3.69
CA THR A 177 -6.00 -2.10 4.55
C THR A 177 -6.90 -2.17 5.78
N VAL A 178 -7.10 -1.04 6.48
CA VAL A 178 -8.01 -0.97 7.62
C VAL A 178 -9.46 -1.25 7.21
N ARG A 179 -9.94 -0.61 6.14
CA ARG A 179 -11.32 -0.76 5.67
C ARG A 179 -11.63 -2.21 5.31
N SER A 180 -10.78 -2.84 4.50
CA SER A 180 -10.96 -4.24 4.11
C SER A 180 -10.91 -5.21 5.30
N ALA A 181 -10.14 -4.89 6.35
CA ALA A 181 -10.11 -5.70 7.57
C ALA A 181 -11.38 -5.51 8.42
N GLU A 182 -11.95 -4.31 8.46
CA GLU A 182 -13.17 -4.00 9.21
C GLU A 182 -14.46 -4.48 8.54
N GLU A 183 -14.49 -4.62 7.22
CA GLU A 183 -15.69 -5.00 6.44
C GLU A 183 -16.37 -6.28 6.96
N LYS A 184 -15.58 -7.21 7.51
CA LYS A 184 -16.06 -8.51 7.99
C LYS A 184 -16.37 -8.54 9.49
N GLU A 185 -16.13 -7.44 10.19
CA GLU A 185 -16.32 -7.35 11.63
C GLU A 185 -17.53 -6.48 11.95
N SER A 186 -18.31 -6.86 12.95
CA SER A 186 -19.49 -6.09 13.40
C SER A 186 -19.28 -5.48 14.78
N ASP A 187 -18.38 -6.04 15.58
CA ASP A 187 -18.07 -5.57 16.92
C ASP A 187 -17.18 -4.32 16.90
N SER A 188 -17.65 -3.23 17.51
CA SER A 188 -16.95 -1.94 17.54
C SER A 188 -15.60 -1.99 18.25
N ILE A 189 -15.46 -2.81 19.30
CA ILE A 189 -14.20 -2.96 20.05
C ILE A 189 -13.20 -3.72 19.18
N LYS A 190 -13.63 -4.80 18.51
CA LYS A 190 -12.76 -5.54 17.59
C LYS A 190 -12.33 -4.69 16.41
N LYS A 191 -13.20 -3.85 15.84
CA LYS A 191 -12.80 -2.85 14.81
C LYS A 191 -11.74 -1.90 15.33
N MET A 192 -11.89 -1.41 16.56
CA MET A 192 -10.86 -0.55 17.16
C MET A 192 -9.51 -1.27 17.29
N MET A 193 -9.53 -2.54 17.70
CA MET A 193 -8.32 -3.36 17.79
C MET A 193 -7.69 -3.61 16.41
N ILE A 194 -8.50 -3.84 15.38
CA ILE A 194 -8.04 -3.96 13.99
C ILE A 194 -7.34 -2.68 13.53
N ARG A 195 -7.97 -1.51 13.73
CA ARG A 195 -7.36 -0.20 13.42
C ARG A 195 -6.01 -0.02 14.08
N ALA A 196 -5.96 -0.32 15.38
CA ALA A 196 -4.77 -0.08 16.17
C ALA A 196 -3.64 -1.07 15.82
N ASN A 197 -3.95 -2.32 15.48
CA ASN A 197 -2.96 -3.27 14.96
C ASN A 197 -2.38 -2.82 13.62
N HIS A 198 -3.23 -2.46 12.65
CA HIS A 198 -2.75 -1.93 11.38
C HIS A 198 -1.98 -0.63 11.54
N PHE A 199 -2.32 0.20 12.54
CA PHE A 199 -1.57 1.40 12.86
C PHE A 199 -0.13 1.07 13.28
N PHE A 200 0.08 0.02 14.10
CA PHE A 200 1.43 -0.42 14.45
C PHE A 200 2.22 -0.93 13.24
N GLU A 201 1.59 -1.72 12.36
CA GLU A 201 2.22 -2.18 11.11
C GLU A 201 2.59 -1.00 10.20
N PHE A 202 1.70 0.00 10.14
CA PHE A 202 1.91 1.22 9.37
C PHE A 202 3.11 2.03 9.89
N ILE A 203 3.19 2.28 11.20
CA ILE A 203 4.33 2.98 11.80
C ILE A 203 5.61 2.16 11.66
N GLU A 204 5.56 0.84 11.80
CA GLU A 204 6.72 -0.03 11.61
C GLU A 204 7.25 0.03 10.18
N ARG A 205 6.36 0.08 9.19
CA ARG A 205 6.72 0.14 7.76
C ARG A 205 7.16 1.52 7.31
N PHE A 206 6.50 2.58 7.77
CA PHE A 206 6.65 3.94 7.23
C PHE A 206 7.21 4.95 8.23
N GLY A 207 7.51 4.54 9.46
CA GLY A 207 8.03 5.39 10.54
C GLY A 207 9.19 6.30 10.13
N PRO A 208 10.23 5.79 9.45
CA PRO A 208 11.34 6.63 8.99
C PRO A 208 10.87 7.78 8.08
N PHE A 209 9.95 7.53 7.15
CA PHE A 209 9.39 8.57 6.29
C PHE A 209 8.54 9.56 7.09
N LEU A 210 7.69 9.08 8.00
CA LEU A 210 6.84 9.93 8.84
C LEU A 210 7.67 10.86 9.75
N GLU A 211 8.81 10.39 10.25
CA GLU A 211 9.75 11.27 10.96
C GLU A 211 10.29 12.37 10.06
N GLN A 212 10.59 12.07 8.79
CA GLN A 212 11.03 13.09 7.84
C GLN A 212 9.91 14.09 7.52
N VAL A 213 8.65 13.64 7.42
CA VAL A 213 7.47 14.53 7.32
C VAL A 213 7.42 15.46 8.55
N ARG A 214 7.59 14.91 9.76
CA ARG A 214 7.57 15.68 11.01
C ARG A 214 8.70 16.71 11.07
N MET A 215 9.92 16.30 10.74
CA MET A 215 11.10 17.20 10.72
C MET A 215 10.94 18.31 9.70
N ALA A 216 10.45 17.97 8.52
CA ALA A 216 10.28 18.94 7.46
C ALA A 216 9.19 19.97 7.82
N ARG A 217 8.12 19.57 8.54
CA ARG A 217 7.12 20.49 9.13
C ARG A 217 7.66 21.38 10.24
N ALA A 218 8.58 20.88 11.07
CA ALA A 218 9.19 21.67 12.13
C ALA A 218 10.20 22.71 11.59
N GLY A 219 10.66 22.51 10.35
CA GLY A 219 11.50 23.47 9.62
C GLY A 219 10.71 24.62 8.98
N LYS A 220 11.36 25.34 8.05
CA LYS A 220 10.75 26.43 7.27
C LYS A 220 10.07 25.96 5.97
N GLU A 221 9.98 24.65 5.76
CA GLU A 221 9.36 24.09 4.56
C GLU A 221 7.85 24.27 4.61
N HIS A 222 7.34 24.99 3.63
CA HIS A 222 5.90 25.13 3.44
C HIS A 222 5.44 23.99 2.54
N PHE A 223 5.33 22.78 3.12
CA PHE A 223 4.42 21.79 2.55
C PHE A 223 3.06 22.44 2.46
N ARG A 224 2.29 22.11 1.41
CA ARG A 224 0.94 22.62 1.36
C ARG A 224 0.19 22.09 2.59
N THR A 225 -0.10 23.00 3.51
CA THR A 225 -0.59 22.68 4.86
C THR A 225 -2.00 22.11 4.85
N LYS A 226 -2.71 22.26 3.72
CA LYS A 226 -4.06 21.77 3.51
C LYS A 226 -4.09 20.24 3.35
N GLU A 227 -3.06 19.67 2.75
CA GLU A 227 -2.97 18.26 2.36
C GLU A 227 -2.67 17.40 3.59
N ILE A 228 -1.79 17.86 4.48
CA ILE A 228 -1.52 17.17 5.74
C ILE A 228 -2.72 17.28 6.69
N ARG A 229 -3.38 18.44 6.73
CA ARG A 229 -4.63 18.59 7.49
C ARG A 229 -5.69 17.63 6.97
N ALA A 230 -5.88 17.53 5.65
CA ALA A 230 -6.83 16.60 5.05
C ALA A 230 -6.51 15.14 5.41
N ILE A 231 -5.23 14.76 5.47
CA ILE A 231 -4.81 13.43 5.91
C ILE A 231 -5.16 13.17 7.38
N TYR A 232 -4.90 14.14 8.26
CA TYR A 232 -5.27 14.03 9.68
C TYR A 232 -6.78 13.99 9.86
N GLU A 233 -7.53 14.82 9.13
CA GLU A 233 -8.99 14.78 9.13
C GLU A 233 -9.50 13.42 8.69
N GLN A 234 -9.00 12.89 7.58
CA GLN A 234 -9.37 11.55 7.11
C GLN A 234 -9.02 10.43 8.12
N LEU A 235 -7.98 10.60 8.94
CA LEU A 235 -7.54 9.61 9.93
C LEU A 235 -8.37 9.69 11.21
N LEU A 236 -8.69 10.91 11.63
CA LEU A 236 -9.31 11.20 12.91
C LEU A 236 -10.83 11.21 12.83
N LEU A 237 -11.43 11.59 11.69
CA LEU A 237 -12.89 11.65 11.55
C LEU A 237 -13.56 10.31 11.86
N PRO A 238 -13.12 9.15 11.34
CA PRO A 238 -13.77 7.88 11.67
C PRO A 238 -13.67 7.52 13.17
N ILE A 239 -12.57 7.91 13.82
CA ILE A 239 -12.34 7.69 15.25
C ILE A 239 -13.24 8.63 16.06
N ALA A 240 -13.28 9.91 15.70
CA ALA A 240 -14.12 10.91 16.33
C ALA A 240 -15.61 10.59 16.18
N ASP A 241 -16.06 10.13 15.01
CA ASP A 241 -17.44 9.69 14.76
C ASP A 241 -17.82 8.49 15.64
N GLY A 242 -16.90 7.53 15.79
CA GLY A 242 -17.07 6.41 16.72
C GLY A 242 -17.22 6.88 18.17
N ILE A 243 -16.32 7.76 18.63
CA ILE A 243 -16.37 8.34 19.98
C ILE A 243 -17.66 9.14 20.19
N ALA A 244 -18.08 9.94 19.21
CA ALA A 244 -19.31 10.74 19.29
C ALA A 244 -20.55 9.85 19.43
N ARG A 245 -20.62 8.75 18.66
CA ARG A 245 -21.71 7.78 18.72
C ARG A 245 -21.77 7.10 20.09
N ASP A 246 -20.65 6.57 20.57
CA ASP A 246 -20.58 5.84 21.83
C ASP A 246 -20.84 6.77 23.02
N SER A 247 -20.37 8.02 22.94
CA SER A 247 -20.65 9.05 23.95
C SER A 247 -22.12 9.47 23.98
N SER A 248 -22.79 9.53 22.82
CA SER A 248 -24.22 9.90 22.72
C SER A 248 -25.13 8.77 23.19
N ALA A 249 -24.72 7.52 22.96
CA ALA A 249 -25.41 6.32 23.44
C ALA A 249 -25.20 6.04 24.94
N GLY A 250 -24.32 6.80 25.61
CA GLY A 250 -23.99 6.61 27.02
C GLY A 250 -23.11 5.39 27.32
N ILE A 251 -22.52 4.78 26.28
CA ILE A 251 -21.59 3.65 26.40
C ILE A 251 -20.28 4.12 27.06
N ILE A 252 -19.84 5.34 26.71
CA ILE A 252 -18.71 6.02 27.33
C ILE A 252 -19.17 7.35 27.94
N ARG A 253 -18.37 7.89 28.86
CA ARG A 253 -18.62 9.22 29.45
C ARG A 253 -18.63 10.31 28.36
N LYS A 254 -19.32 11.42 28.64
CA LYS A 254 -19.28 12.62 27.77
C LYS A 254 -17.84 13.14 27.63
N VAL A 255 -17.37 13.21 26.39
CA VAL A 255 -16.05 13.72 26.01
C VAL A 255 -16.16 14.56 24.74
N ASP A 256 -15.16 15.40 24.49
CA ASP A 256 -14.98 16.03 23.18
C ASP A 256 -14.45 14.98 22.20
N PRO A 257 -15.18 14.63 21.13
CA PRO A 257 -14.78 13.53 20.25
C PRO A 257 -13.50 13.81 19.48
N GLU A 258 -13.30 15.06 19.05
CA GLU A 258 -12.13 15.46 18.28
C GLU A 258 -10.87 15.39 19.15
N LEU A 259 -10.87 16.07 20.30
CA LEU A 259 -9.72 16.08 21.21
C LEU A 259 -9.39 14.67 21.70
N THR A 260 -10.40 13.82 21.92
CA THR A 260 -10.20 12.44 22.32
C THR A 260 -9.56 11.62 21.19
N ALA A 261 -9.98 11.79 19.94
CA ALA A 261 -9.35 11.13 18.80
C ALA A 261 -7.87 11.54 18.65
N TYR A 262 -7.55 12.83 18.79
CA TYR A 262 -6.18 13.33 18.81
C TYR A 262 -5.35 12.73 19.96
N ALA A 263 -5.92 12.64 21.16
CA ALA A 263 -5.24 12.06 22.32
C ALA A 263 -4.94 10.56 22.12
N VAL A 264 -5.92 9.79 21.62
CA VAL A 264 -5.75 8.37 21.26
C VAL A 264 -4.62 8.22 20.25
N LEU A 265 -4.64 9.00 19.16
CA LEU A 265 -3.60 8.96 18.14
C LEU A 265 -2.22 9.30 18.72
N GLY A 266 -2.11 10.35 19.53
CA GLY A 266 -0.83 10.77 20.13
C GLY A 266 -0.23 9.73 21.07
N ILE A 267 -1.07 9.08 21.89
CA ILE A 267 -0.62 7.99 22.76
C ILE A 267 -0.20 6.79 21.92
N MET A 268 -0.98 6.38 20.92
CA MET A 268 -0.60 5.29 20.01
C MET A 268 0.72 5.56 19.29
N MET A 269 0.94 6.78 18.78
CA MET A 269 2.21 7.18 18.16
C MET A 269 3.38 7.05 19.14
N SER A 270 3.22 7.55 20.36
CA SER A 270 4.27 7.49 21.38
C SER A 270 4.61 6.06 21.78
N LEU A 271 3.58 5.19 21.91
CA LEU A 271 3.78 3.79 22.25
C LEU A 271 4.31 2.95 21.09
N ALA A 272 4.01 3.33 19.83
CA ALA A 272 4.63 2.72 18.66
C ALA A 272 6.15 3.00 18.62
N ILE A 273 6.58 4.21 18.99
CA ILE A 273 8.01 4.51 19.18
C ILE A 273 8.59 3.67 20.33
N ARG A 274 7.92 3.57 21.48
CA ARG A 274 8.39 2.71 22.57
C ARG A 274 8.55 1.26 22.12
N ARG A 275 7.63 0.73 21.31
CA ARG A 275 7.69 -0.63 20.75
C ARG A 275 8.90 -0.85 19.85
N SER A 276 9.44 0.19 19.21
CA SER A 276 10.57 0.03 18.28
C SER A 276 11.92 -0.15 18.97
N PHE A 277 12.03 0.16 20.28
CA PHE A 277 13.31 0.10 21.00
C PHE A 277 13.77 -1.34 21.29
N ASP A 278 12.84 -2.24 21.60
CA ASP A 278 13.10 -3.61 21.99
C ASP A 278 11.87 -4.49 21.75
N ARG A 279 12.01 -5.81 21.91
CA ARG A 279 10.88 -6.76 21.81
C ARG A 279 10.16 -6.98 23.15
N LYS A 280 10.24 -6.02 24.07
CA LYS A 280 9.63 -6.16 25.41
C LYS A 280 8.10 -6.09 25.35
N TYR A 281 7.55 -5.29 24.44
CA TYR A 281 6.11 -5.07 24.30
C TYR A 281 5.66 -5.37 22.88
N PHE A 282 4.63 -6.21 22.76
CA PHE A 282 3.92 -6.46 21.50
C PHE A 282 2.74 -5.50 21.35
N ALA A 283 2.17 -5.43 20.14
CA ALA A 283 0.99 -4.60 19.87
C ALA A 283 -0.14 -4.94 20.86
N GLN A 284 -0.39 -6.23 21.11
CA GLN A 284 -1.42 -6.68 22.03
C GLN A 284 -1.23 -6.15 23.46
N ASP A 285 0.00 -6.13 23.98
CA ASP A 285 0.28 -5.61 25.33
C ASP A 285 -0.08 -4.13 25.43
N ILE A 286 0.28 -3.36 24.40
CA ILE A 286 -0.01 -1.93 24.33
C ILE A 286 -1.52 -1.69 24.21
N LEU A 287 -2.21 -2.49 23.40
CA LEU A 287 -3.66 -2.35 23.22
C LEU A 287 -4.43 -2.70 24.48
N THR A 288 -4.05 -3.76 25.18
CA THR A 288 -4.64 -4.12 26.48
C THR A 288 -4.42 -3.01 27.50
N TYR A 289 -3.20 -2.45 27.57
CA TYR A 289 -2.90 -1.31 28.43
C TYR A 289 -3.73 -0.07 28.06
N LEU A 290 -3.86 0.25 26.77
CA LEU A 290 -4.64 1.39 26.32
C LEU A 290 -6.12 1.23 26.62
N ALA A 291 -6.69 0.04 26.35
CA ALA A 291 -8.07 -0.25 26.66
C ALA A 291 -8.36 -0.05 28.16
N ASP A 292 -7.49 -0.58 29.04
CA ASP A 292 -7.63 -0.38 30.48
C ASP A 292 -7.51 1.10 30.88
N LEU A 293 -6.50 1.80 30.36
CA LEU A 293 -6.28 3.22 30.61
C LEU A 293 -7.47 4.09 30.19
N PHE A 294 -8.10 3.79 29.04
CA PHE A 294 -9.25 4.56 28.55
C PHE A 294 -10.56 4.20 29.27
N LEU A 295 -10.74 2.93 29.65
CA LEU A 295 -11.94 2.47 30.36
C LEU A 295 -11.94 2.88 31.84
N HIS A 296 -10.80 2.76 32.52
CA HIS A 296 -10.70 2.94 33.97
C HIS A 296 -9.98 4.24 34.38
N GLY A 297 -9.08 4.76 33.55
CA GLY A 297 -8.24 5.92 33.88
C GLY A 297 -7.18 5.62 34.97
N ILE A 298 -6.25 6.56 35.19
CA ILE A 298 -5.15 6.41 36.18
C ILE A 298 -5.52 6.82 37.61
N SER A 299 -6.77 7.21 37.87
CA SER A 299 -7.22 7.59 39.20
C SER A 299 -7.71 6.37 39.97
N PRO A 300 -7.43 6.25 41.29
CA PRO A 300 -8.12 5.30 42.15
C PRO A 300 -9.64 5.49 42.02
N GLN A 301 -10.40 4.39 41.97
CA GLN A 301 -11.88 4.40 41.78
C GLN A 301 -12.66 5.16 42.87
N ALA A 302 -12.03 5.49 44.01
CA ALA A 302 -12.69 6.18 45.12
C ALA A 302 -12.54 7.71 45.05
N GLY A 303 -13.66 8.42 44.90
CA GLY A 303 -13.77 9.85 45.22
C GLY A 303 -13.30 10.83 44.13
N LYS A 304 -13.83 10.74 42.90
CA LYS A 304 -13.47 11.69 41.83
C LYS A 304 -14.01 13.11 42.10
N PRO A 305 -13.16 14.14 42.25
CA PRO A 305 -13.58 15.52 42.02
C PRO A 305 -13.96 15.71 40.54
N GLU A 306 -14.97 16.55 40.27
CA GLU A 306 -15.43 16.83 38.90
C GLU A 306 -14.27 17.33 38.00
N PRO A 307 -14.11 16.80 36.78
CA PRO A 307 -13.11 17.31 35.86
C PRO A 307 -13.44 18.78 35.50
N PRO A 308 -12.42 19.66 35.37
CA PRO A 308 -12.63 21.05 35.00
C PRO A 308 -13.35 21.12 33.64
N LYS A 309 -14.46 21.85 33.59
CA LYS A 309 -15.24 22.08 32.37
C LYS A 309 -14.37 22.83 31.35
N PHE A 310 -13.98 22.15 30.28
CA PHE A 310 -13.30 22.77 29.14
C PHE A 310 -14.24 23.78 28.47
N LYS A 311 -13.83 25.05 28.40
CA LYS A 311 -14.46 26.07 27.57
C LYS A 311 -13.53 26.34 26.37
N PRO A 312 -13.87 25.91 25.15
CA PRO A 312 -13.09 26.29 23.98
C PRO A 312 -13.14 27.81 23.82
N ARG A 313 -12.00 28.44 23.51
CA ARG A 313 -11.97 29.86 23.13
C ARG A 313 -12.63 29.99 21.76
N ALA A 314 -13.67 30.81 21.66
CA ALA A 314 -14.24 31.20 20.37
C ALA A 314 -13.18 31.92 19.52
N ALA A 315 -13.27 31.71 18.20
CA ALA A 315 -12.34 32.17 17.17
C ALA A 315 -12.03 33.66 17.21
#